data_AF-A0A5N6GKI0-F1
#
_entry.id   AF-A0A5N6GKI0-F1
#
_cell.length_a   1.000
_cell.length_b   1.000
_cell.length_c   1.000
_cell.angle_alpha   90.00
_cell.angle_beta   90.00
_cell.angle_gamma   90.00
#
_symmetry.space_group_name_H-M   'P 1'
#
loop_
_entity.id
_entity.type
_entity.pdbx_description
1 polymer ?
#
loop_
_entity_poly.entity_id
_entity_poly.type
_entity_poly.pdbx_seq_one_letter_code
_entity_poly.pdbx_strand_id
1 'polypeptide(L)'
;MRFLCTAAIRYELSDKYTYEFVEGAIQWERSNQDAGFSEGPTFTYCHPEQADSCLRTIHDLDQFFEEEGPFDGIIGFSLGASLAILWLKHKQEALNMGDITSLPIKVVILFSTSYVHDYRVLAKGNPVAWDPSHAGARLDLPSAHIWGAKDPCKSLAQADRSAISP
;
A
#
# COMPACT_ATOMS: atom_id res chain seq x y z
N MET A 1 -19.03 10.00 -21.08
CA MET A 1 -18.96 9.61 -19.66
C MET A 1 -17.86 8.57 -19.53
N ARG A 2 -16.75 8.88 -18.85
CA ARG A 2 -15.59 7.99 -18.72
C ARG A 2 -15.39 7.68 -17.24
N PHE A 3 -15.46 6.40 -16.87
CA PHE A 3 -15.06 5.92 -15.55
C PHE A 3 -14.15 4.70 -15.75
N LEU A 4 -12.86 4.87 -15.44
CA LEU A 4 -11.97 3.79 -15.00
C LEU A 4 -10.81 4.46 -14.25
N CYS A 5 -10.77 4.25 -12.93
CA CYS A 5 -10.02 5.07 -11.99
C CYS A 5 -8.49 5.08 -12.25
N THR A 6 -7.91 3.98 -12.74
CA THR A 6 -6.47 3.89 -13.01
C THR A 6 -6.08 4.29 -14.43
N ALA A 7 -6.93 4.06 -15.44
CA ALA A 7 -6.59 4.33 -16.84
C ALA A 7 -6.49 5.84 -17.13
N ALA A 8 -7.34 6.66 -16.51
CA ALA A 8 -7.27 8.12 -16.64
C ALA A 8 -5.97 8.67 -16.03
N ILE A 9 -5.58 8.19 -14.84
CA ILE A 9 -4.32 8.62 -14.19
C ILE A 9 -3.12 8.25 -15.07
N ARG A 10 -3.08 7.01 -15.57
CA ARG A 10 -2.00 6.56 -16.47
C ARG A 10 -1.97 7.34 -17.78
N TYR A 11 -3.13 7.69 -18.32
CA TYR A 11 -3.23 8.52 -19.52
C TYR A 11 -2.64 9.92 -19.29
N GLU A 12 -2.98 10.57 -18.18
CA GLU A 12 -2.46 11.90 -17.83
C GLU A 12 -0.97 11.89 -17.47
N LEU A 13 -0.48 10.81 -16.85
CA LEU A 13 0.95 10.62 -16.59
C LEU A 13 1.76 10.44 -17.89
N SER A 14 1.11 10.30 -19.04
CA SER A 14 1.69 10.06 -20.37
C SER A 14 2.31 8.67 -20.56
N ASP A 15 2.59 8.35 -21.82
CA ASP A 15 3.25 7.13 -22.29
C ASP A 15 4.74 7.04 -21.91
N LYS A 16 5.25 8.02 -21.16
CA LYS A 16 6.64 8.04 -20.65
C LYS A 16 6.88 7.10 -19.47
N TYR A 17 5.83 6.54 -18.88
CA TYR A 17 5.91 5.63 -17.75
C TYR A 17 5.39 4.23 -18.13
N THR A 18 6.06 3.20 -17.63
CA THR A 18 5.59 1.82 -17.65
C THR A 18 4.90 1.49 -16.33
N TYR A 19 3.95 0.56 -16.37
CA TYR A 19 3.16 0.18 -15.21
C TYR A 19 3.09 -1.33 -15.12
N GLU A 20 3.63 -1.87 -14.04
CA GLU A 20 3.41 -3.26 -13.65
C GLU A 20 2.28 -3.34 -12.61
N PHE A 21 1.43 -4.35 -12.75
CA PHE A 21 0.27 -4.55 -11.88
C PHE A 21 0.46 -5.80 -11.05
N VAL A 22 0.48 -5.62 -9.73
CA VAL A 22 0.54 -6.73 -8.77
C VAL A 22 -0.88 -7.15 -8.41
N GLU A 23 -1.18 -8.43 -8.61
CA GLU A 23 -2.47 -9.03 -8.25
C GLU A 23 -2.42 -9.71 -6.88
N GLY A 24 -3.53 -9.67 -6.15
CA GLY A 24 -3.67 -10.45 -4.92
C GLY A 24 -3.85 -11.93 -5.24
N ALA A 25 -3.24 -12.80 -4.43
CA ALA A 25 -3.29 -14.25 -4.64
C ALA A 25 -4.31 -14.97 -3.73
N ILE A 26 -4.92 -14.26 -2.77
CA ILE A 26 -5.82 -14.85 -1.78
C ILE A 26 -7.26 -14.59 -2.19
N GLN A 27 -8.05 -15.64 -2.43
CA GLN A 27 -9.47 -15.48 -2.72
C GLN A 27 -10.19 -14.82 -1.54
N TRP A 28 -11.04 -13.83 -1.84
CA TRP A 28 -11.74 -13.01 -0.87
C TRP A 28 -13.21 -12.84 -1.23
N GLU A 29 -14.05 -12.62 -0.23
CA GLU A 29 -15.47 -12.32 -0.45
C GLU A 29 -15.66 -10.92 -1.04
N ARG A 30 -16.67 -10.78 -1.90
CA ARG A 30 -16.97 -9.48 -2.50
C ARG A 30 -17.45 -8.51 -1.44
N SER A 31 -16.82 -7.34 -1.36
CA SER A 31 -17.24 -6.27 -0.47
C SER A 31 -18.59 -5.65 -0.86
N ASN A 32 -18.97 -5.73 -2.13
CA ASN A 32 -20.26 -5.27 -2.63
C ASN A 32 -20.91 -6.36 -3.50
N GLN A 33 -21.93 -7.02 -2.95
CA GLN A 33 -22.67 -8.08 -3.64
C GLN A 33 -23.56 -7.53 -4.77
N ASP A 34 -23.92 -6.24 -4.73
CA ASP A 34 -24.82 -5.59 -5.69
C ASP A 34 -24.09 -4.89 -6.85
N ALA A 35 -22.77 -4.77 -6.78
CA ALA A 35 -22.01 -4.20 -7.88
C ALA A 35 -21.97 -5.24 -9.01
N GLY A 36 -22.54 -4.90 -10.16
CA GLY A 36 -22.65 -5.75 -11.36
C GLY A 36 -21.32 -6.12 -12.04
N PHE A 37 -20.30 -6.46 -11.25
CA PHE A 37 -19.07 -7.09 -11.69
C PHE A 37 -19.35 -8.55 -12.08
N SER A 38 -18.56 -9.08 -13.01
CA SER A 38 -18.66 -10.47 -13.45
C SER A 38 -18.62 -11.45 -12.27
N GLU A 39 -19.31 -12.58 -12.37
CA GLU A 39 -19.38 -13.62 -11.32
C GLU A 39 -18.03 -14.30 -10.96
N GLY A 40 -16.90 -13.80 -11.46
CA GLY A 40 -15.56 -14.31 -11.17
C GLY A 40 -15.09 -14.08 -9.72
N PRO A 41 -14.16 -14.91 -9.23
CA PRO A 41 -13.60 -14.77 -7.88
C PRO A 41 -12.95 -13.39 -7.69
N THR A 42 -13.06 -12.85 -6.49
CA THR A 42 -12.31 -11.66 -6.05
C THR A 42 -11.11 -12.06 -5.21
N PHE A 43 -10.09 -11.22 -5.19
CA PHE A 43 -8.84 -11.50 -4.50
C PHE A 43 -8.42 -10.34 -3.59
N THR A 44 -7.68 -10.68 -2.55
CA THR A 44 -6.99 -9.76 -1.63
C THR A 44 -5.50 -10.06 -1.63
N TYR A 45 -4.70 -9.05 -1.27
CA TYR A 45 -3.25 -9.19 -1.12
C TYR A 45 -2.91 -9.96 0.15
N CYS A 46 -3.55 -9.60 1.27
CA CYS A 46 -3.41 -10.27 2.55
C CYS A 46 -4.75 -10.46 3.24
N HIS A 47 -4.80 -11.40 4.18
CA HIS A 47 -5.89 -11.51 5.14
C HIS A 47 -5.63 -10.51 6.28
N PRO A 48 -6.47 -9.47 6.46
CA PRO A 48 -6.17 -8.34 7.36
C PRO A 48 -6.03 -8.75 8.83
N GLU A 49 -6.70 -9.82 9.24
CA GLU A 49 -6.64 -10.34 10.63
C GLU A 49 -5.51 -11.35 10.87
N GLN A 50 -4.76 -11.74 9.83
CA GLN A 50 -3.67 -12.72 9.95
C GLN A 50 -2.32 -12.04 9.70
N ALA A 51 -1.58 -11.79 10.78
CA ALA A 51 -0.30 -11.09 10.71
C ALA A 51 0.68 -11.76 9.72
N ASP A 52 0.76 -13.09 9.74
CA ASP A 52 1.62 -13.86 8.83
C ASP A 52 1.25 -13.67 7.35
N SER A 53 -0.04 -13.48 7.04
CA SER A 53 -0.49 -13.19 5.67
C SER A 53 -0.03 -11.82 5.19
N CYS A 54 -0.11 -10.81 6.06
CA CYS A 54 0.43 -9.47 5.78
C CYS A 54 1.96 -9.54 5.59
N LEU A 55 2.69 -10.21 6.50
CA LEU A 55 4.15 -10.33 6.42
C LEU A 55 4.59 -11.05 5.15
N ARG A 56 3.92 -12.14 4.78
CA ARG A 56 4.17 -12.84 3.52
C ARG A 56 4.00 -11.89 2.32
N THR A 57 2.96 -11.07 2.32
CA THR A 57 2.73 -10.09 1.24
C THR A 57 3.86 -9.06 1.15
N ILE A 58 4.41 -8.63 2.27
CA ILE A 58 5.55 -7.71 2.31
C ILE A 58 6.81 -8.38 1.75
N HIS A 59 7.04 -9.65 2.09
CA HIS A 59 8.13 -10.45 1.52
C HIS A 59 7.95 -10.68 0.01
N ASP A 60 6.75 -11.03 -0.43
CA ASP A 60 6.45 -11.25 -1.85
C ASP A 60 6.63 -9.95 -2.66
N LEU A 61 6.28 -8.78 -2.08
CA LEU A 61 6.54 -7.48 -2.68
C LEU A 61 8.04 -7.17 -2.76
N ASP A 62 8.82 -7.55 -1.74
CA ASP A 62 10.28 -7.43 -1.76
C ASP A 62 10.90 -8.24 -2.89
N GLN A 63 10.53 -9.52 -2.98
CA GLN A 63 11.00 -10.40 -4.03
C GLN A 63 10.63 -9.86 -5.42
N PHE A 64 9.41 -9.35 -5.60
CA PHE A 64 8.98 -8.74 -6.86
C PHE A 64 9.85 -7.53 -7.26
N PHE A 65 10.23 -6.68 -6.30
CA PHE A 65 11.13 -5.56 -6.54
C PHE A 65 12.56 -6.00 -6.91
N GLU A 66 13.01 -7.13 -6.38
CA GLU A 66 14.32 -7.71 -6.72
C GLU A 66 14.33 -8.38 -8.10
N GLU A 67 13.24 -9.04 -8.48
CA GLU A 67 13.12 -9.80 -9.74
C GLU A 67 12.79 -8.92 -10.95
N GLU A 68 11.83 -7.99 -10.79
CA GLU A 68 11.26 -7.22 -11.89
C GLU A 68 11.66 -5.73 -11.87
N GLY A 69 12.37 -5.30 -10.82
CA GLY A 69 12.86 -3.94 -10.68
C GLY A 69 14.02 -3.59 -11.63
N PRO A 70 14.52 -2.35 -11.56
CA PRO A 70 14.17 -1.31 -10.60
C PRO A 70 12.87 -0.56 -10.96
N PHE A 71 12.07 -0.24 -9.94
CA PHE A 71 10.89 0.62 -10.08
C PHE A 71 11.15 2.02 -9.51
N ASP A 72 10.67 3.06 -10.19
CA ASP A 72 10.82 4.43 -9.70
C ASP A 72 9.79 4.82 -8.62
N GLY A 73 8.68 4.09 -8.53
CA GLY A 73 7.62 4.43 -7.60
C GLY A 73 6.57 3.34 -7.45
N ILE A 74 5.71 3.51 -6.46
CA ILE A 74 4.59 2.62 -6.18
C ILE A 74 3.28 3.41 -6.10
N ILE A 75 2.23 2.86 -6.71
CA ILE A 75 0.86 3.40 -6.65
C ILE A 75 -0.01 2.37 -5.93
N GLY A 76 -0.55 2.75 -4.77
CA GLY A 76 -1.40 1.87 -3.95
C GLY A 76 -2.83 2.39 -3.84
N PHE A 77 -3.80 1.48 -3.76
CA PHE A 77 -5.21 1.78 -3.50
C PHE A 77 -5.72 0.96 -2.32
N SER A 78 -6.43 1.60 -1.38
CA SER A 78 -7.04 0.96 -0.21
C SER A 78 -6.03 0.07 0.54
N LEU A 79 -6.29 -1.23 0.66
CA LEU A 79 -5.35 -2.19 1.25
C LEU A 79 -3.96 -2.19 0.58
N GLY A 80 -3.89 -1.97 -0.73
CA GLY A 80 -2.60 -1.85 -1.43
C GLY A 80 -1.81 -0.60 -1.02
N ALA A 81 -2.51 0.52 -0.75
CA ALA A 81 -1.87 1.73 -0.21
C ALA A 81 -1.31 1.47 1.20
N SER A 82 -2.10 0.81 2.02
CA SER A 82 -1.73 0.37 3.37
C SER A 82 -0.49 -0.52 3.39
N LEU A 83 -0.43 -1.52 2.52
CA LEU A 83 0.71 -2.44 2.39
C LEU A 83 1.96 -1.73 1.85
N ALA A 84 1.79 -0.82 0.88
CA ALA A 84 2.90 -0.01 0.38
C ALA A 84 3.53 0.85 1.49
N ILE A 85 2.71 1.48 2.35
CA ILE A 85 3.20 2.24 3.51
C ILE A 85 3.94 1.31 4.49
N LEU A 86 3.36 0.15 4.81
CA LEU A 86 3.95 -0.83 5.71
C LEU A 86 5.34 -1.27 5.21
N TRP A 87 5.44 -1.63 3.93
CA TRP A 87 6.69 -2.01 3.28
C TRP A 87 7.72 -0.86 3.29
N LEU A 88 7.31 0.35 2.92
CA LEU A 88 8.21 1.51 2.91
C LEU A 88 8.71 1.89 4.29
N LYS A 89 7.88 1.77 5.34
CA LYS A 89 8.32 1.98 6.71
C LYS A 89 9.38 0.96 7.10
N HIS A 90 9.20 -0.31 6.74
CA HIS A 90 10.20 -1.34 6.96
C HIS A 90 11.53 -1.02 6.26
N LYS A 91 11.51 -0.57 5.00
CA LYS A 91 12.71 -0.13 4.27
C LYS A 91 13.35 1.13 4.86
N GLN A 92 12.55 2.09 5.31
CA GLN A 92 13.06 3.29 5.96
C GLN A 92 13.77 2.95 7.29
N GLU A 93 13.25 1.99 8.04
CA GLU A 93 13.93 1.52 9.25
C GLU A 93 15.27 0.87 8.92
N ALA A 94 15.33 -0.01 7.91
CA ALA A 94 16.57 -0.59 7.42
C ALA A 94 17.58 0.49 6.97
N LEU A 95 17.10 1.54 6.30
CA LEU A 95 17.93 2.69 5.91
C LEU A 95 18.46 3.44 7.13
N ASN A 96 17.61 3.70 8.13
CA ASN A 96 18.01 4.38 9.37
C ASN A 96 19.01 3.56 10.20
N MET A 97 18.96 2.23 10.11
CA MET A 97 19.91 1.32 10.75
C MET A 97 21.22 1.15 9.94
N GLY A 98 21.25 1.60 8.69
CA GLY A 98 22.39 1.45 7.79
C GLY A 98 22.47 0.09 7.09
N ASP A 99 21.41 -0.72 7.14
CA ASP A 99 21.32 -2.02 6.47
C ASP A 99 21.19 -1.86 4.94
N ILE A 100 20.59 -0.76 4.49
CA ILE A 100 20.52 -0.35 3.09
C ILE A 100 21.01 1.09 2.93
N THR A 101 21.46 1.46 1.73
CA THR A 101 22.02 2.79 1.45
C THR A 101 21.01 3.77 0.84
N SER A 102 19.90 3.27 0.32
CA SER A 102 18.82 4.08 -0.26
C SER A 102 17.51 3.29 -0.28
N LEU A 103 16.38 4.00 -0.34
CA LEU A 103 15.09 3.37 -0.56
C LEU A 103 14.98 2.82 -1.99
N PRO A 104 14.25 1.71 -2.19
CA PRO A 104 14.09 1.08 -3.50
C PRO A 104 13.21 1.86 -4.49
N ILE A 105 12.58 2.96 -4.05
CA ILE A 105 11.74 3.84 -4.88
C ILE A 105 12.01 5.32 -4.62
N LYS A 106 11.56 6.16 -5.55
CA LYS A 106 11.70 7.62 -5.49
C LYS A 106 10.39 8.34 -5.18
N VAL A 107 9.23 7.72 -5.42
CA VAL A 107 7.92 8.35 -5.22
C VAL A 107 6.83 7.34 -4.85
N VAL A 108 5.89 7.74 -3.99
CA VAL A 108 4.72 6.94 -3.64
C VAL A 108 3.41 7.72 -3.82
N ILE A 109 2.41 7.08 -4.43
CA ILE A 109 1.07 7.65 -4.63
C ILE A 109 0.04 6.73 -3.98
N LEU A 110 -0.72 7.26 -3.03
CA LEU A 110 -1.58 6.48 -2.14
C LEU A 110 -3.02 6.96 -2.27
N PHE A 111 -3.91 6.04 -2.61
CA PHE A 111 -5.34 6.31 -2.74
C PHE A 111 -6.13 5.59 -1.65
N SER A 112 -6.97 6.32 -0.92
CA SER A 112 -7.96 5.79 0.02
C SER A 112 -7.38 4.80 1.04
N THR A 113 -6.24 5.12 1.64
CA THR A 113 -5.61 4.29 2.68
C THR A 113 -6.62 3.99 3.78
N SER A 114 -6.78 2.70 4.10
CA SER A 114 -7.82 2.22 5.01
C SER A 114 -7.28 1.74 6.34
N TYR A 115 -6.00 1.39 6.44
CA TYR A 115 -5.40 0.87 7.67
C TYR A 115 -3.87 0.82 7.60
N VAL A 116 -3.11 1.27 8.59
CA VAL A 116 -1.65 1.06 8.58
C VAL A 116 -1.25 0.24 9.78
N HIS A 117 -0.71 -0.95 9.52
CA HIS A 117 -0.10 -1.79 10.55
C HIS A 117 1.34 -1.30 10.84
N ASP A 118 1.83 -1.58 12.04
CA ASP A 118 3.26 -1.47 12.35
C ASP A 118 3.93 -2.82 12.06
N TYR A 119 4.99 -2.80 11.23
CA TYR A 119 5.73 -4.00 10.84
C TYR A 119 6.28 -4.78 12.03
N ARG A 120 6.82 -4.10 13.04
CA ARG A 120 7.41 -4.74 14.23
C ARG A 120 6.37 -5.45 15.07
N VAL A 121 5.15 -4.92 15.07
CA VAL A 121 4.05 -5.50 15.83
C VAL A 121 3.47 -6.69 15.06
N LEU A 122 3.35 -6.59 13.72
CA LEU A 122 3.03 -7.74 12.87
C LEU A 122 4.06 -8.87 13.00
N ALA A 123 5.35 -8.56 12.96
CA ALA A 123 6.45 -9.52 13.07
C ALA A 123 6.46 -10.29 14.40
N LYS A 124 5.78 -9.77 15.44
CA LYS A 124 5.59 -10.45 16.73
C LYS A 124 4.35 -11.34 16.79
N GLY A 125 3.61 -11.48 15.68
CA GLY A 125 2.39 -12.27 15.59
C GLY A 125 1.17 -11.62 16.25
N ASN A 126 1.27 -10.34 16.63
CA ASN A 126 0.15 -9.64 17.27
C ASN A 126 -0.78 -9.06 16.19
N PRO A 127 -2.09 -9.35 16.22
CA PRO A 127 -3.06 -8.60 15.42
C PRO A 127 -3.15 -7.18 15.99
N VAL A 128 -2.90 -6.17 15.16
CA VAL A 128 -2.70 -4.79 15.63
C VAL A 128 -3.88 -3.94 15.24
N ALA A 129 -4.55 -3.38 16.25
CA ALA A 129 -5.38 -2.18 16.10
C ALA A 129 -4.48 -1.01 15.63
N TRP A 130 -4.91 -0.20 14.66
CA TRP A 130 -4.20 1.03 14.27
C TRP A 130 -3.96 1.88 15.52
N ASP A 131 -2.70 1.93 15.98
CA ASP A 131 -2.29 2.74 17.11
C ASP A 131 -1.50 3.95 16.59
N PRO A 132 -2.11 5.14 16.54
CA PRO A 132 -1.45 6.34 16.07
C PRO A 132 -0.28 6.79 16.96
N SER A 133 -0.16 6.27 18.18
CA SER A 133 0.98 6.54 19.07
C SER A 133 2.22 5.69 18.71
N HIS A 134 2.06 4.60 17.97
CA HIS A 134 3.13 3.80 17.36
C HIS A 134 3.38 4.22 15.91
N ALA A 135 3.36 5.53 15.64
CA ALA A 135 3.82 6.03 14.36
C ALA A 135 5.31 5.67 14.21
N GLY A 136 5.59 4.55 13.52
CA GLY A 136 6.95 4.07 13.21
C GLY A 136 7.74 5.08 12.37
N ALA A 137 8.71 4.61 11.57
CA ALA A 137 9.54 5.51 10.79
C ALA A 137 8.75 6.44 9.85
N ARG A 138 9.14 7.73 9.81
CA ARG A 138 8.62 8.72 8.87
C ARG A 138 9.23 8.46 7.50
N LEU A 139 8.44 8.53 6.43
CA LEU A 139 8.93 8.29 5.08
C LEU A 139 9.68 9.51 4.56
N ASP A 140 10.97 9.33 4.25
CA ASP A 140 11.79 10.37 3.65
C ASP A 140 11.79 10.26 2.13
N LEU A 141 10.60 10.31 1.53
CA LEU A 141 10.41 10.35 0.08
C LEU A 141 9.17 11.15 -0.34
N PRO A 142 9.15 11.72 -1.56
CA PRO A 142 7.97 12.34 -2.14
C PRO A 142 6.73 11.43 -2.10
N SER A 143 5.69 11.88 -1.39
CA SER A 143 4.44 11.13 -1.23
C SER A 143 3.21 11.98 -1.61
N ALA A 144 2.31 11.39 -2.38
CA ALA A 144 0.99 11.96 -2.67
C ALA A 144 -0.09 11.09 -2.01
N HIS A 145 -0.95 11.72 -1.20
CA HIS A 145 -2.04 11.05 -0.49
C HIS A 145 -3.39 11.61 -0.97
N ILE A 146 -4.25 10.72 -1.46
CA ILE A 146 -5.47 11.08 -2.16
C ILE A 146 -6.61 10.26 -1.55
N TRP A 147 -7.71 10.91 -1.17
CA TRP A 147 -8.90 10.22 -0.65
C TRP A 147 -10.17 10.98 -1.04
N GLY A 148 -11.29 10.26 -1.07
CA GLY A 148 -12.60 10.87 -1.34
C GLY A 148 -13.09 11.71 -0.17
N ALA A 149 -13.73 12.84 -0.44
CA ALA A 149 -14.32 13.68 0.61
C ALA A 149 -15.42 12.96 1.41
N LYS A 150 -16.04 11.94 0.82
CA LYS A 150 -17.09 11.08 1.40
C LYS A 150 -16.60 9.67 1.76
N ASP A 151 -15.29 9.45 1.73
CA ASP A 151 -14.69 8.16 2.06
C ASP A 151 -14.89 7.87 3.55
N PRO A 152 -15.50 6.73 3.94
CA PRO A 152 -15.67 6.38 5.35
C PRO A 152 -14.32 6.21 6.07
N CYS A 153 -13.24 5.88 5.35
CA CYS A 153 -11.88 5.75 5.87
C CYS A 153 -11.08 7.06 5.81
N LYS A 154 -11.71 8.20 5.46
CA LYS A 154 -11.03 9.49 5.33
C LYS A 154 -10.18 9.86 6.55
N SER A 155 -10.68 9.63 7.76
CA SER A 155 -9.94 9.97 9.00
C SER A 155 -8.62 9.21 9.10
N LEU A 156 -8.59 7.96 8.64
CA LEU A 156 -7.40 7.11 8.62
C LEU A 156 -6.40 7.64 7.57
N ALA A 157 -6.86 7.89 6.34
CA ALA A 157 -6.02 8.49 5.30
C ALA A 157 -5.41 9.85 5.72
N GLN A 158 -6.17 10.68 6.45
CA GLN A 158 -5.70 11.96 6.99
C GLN A 158 -4.66 11.78 8.10
N ALA A 159 -4.87 10.81 8.99
CA ALA A 159 -3.96 10.53 10.09
C ALA A 159 -2.65 9.92 9.57
N ASP A 160 -2.71 9.02 8.59
CA ASP A 160 -1.53 8.43 7.95
C ASP A 160 -0.67 9.49 7.28
N ARG A 161 -1.27 10.44 6.53
CA ARG A 161 -0.54 11.56 5.96
C ARG A 161 0.24 12.33 7.03
N SER A 162 -0.40 12.63 8.15
CA SER A 162 0.23 13.34 9.27
C SER A 162 1.37 12.54 9.92
N ALA A 163 1.27 11.21 9.92
CA ALA A 163 2.27 10.32 10.50
C ALA A 163 3.48 10.08 9.59
N ILE A 164 3.30 10.11 8.26
CA ILE A 164 4.35 9.65 7.33
C ILE A 164 4.98 10.75 6.47
N SER A 165 4.29 11.86 6.21
CA SER A 165 4.82 12.95 5.38
C SER A 165 5.50 14.04 6.23
N PRO A 166 6.51 14.77 5.69
CA PRO A 166 7.14 15.97 6.28
C PRO A 166 6.18 17.07 6.78
#